data_AF-A0A397ZT20-F1
#
_entry.id   AF-A0A397ZT20-F1
#
_cell.length_a   1.000
_cell.length_b   1.000
_cell.length_c   1.000
_cell.angle_alpha   90.00
_cell.angle_beta   90.00
_cell.angle_gamma   90.00
#
_symmetry.space_group_name_H-M   'P 1'
#
loop_
_entity.id
_entity.type
_entity.pdbx_description
1 polymer ?
#
loop_
_entity_poly.entity_id
_entity_poly.type
_entity_poly.pdbx_seq_one_letter_code
_entity_poly.pdbx_strand_id
1 'polypeptide(L)'
;MTDEEEEPLSPMARVFQSPDVDYCVVTIMGFKTKICPDVLIDALKHNVSKLPRFSTKLTENGAKWIEAKINVQDHVAVPYIDPEEIGEDGQGFVDDYISRLTMIPLDRSRPLWDIHILNVKTSDAEAVGVIRSHHSLGDGMSLISLMLACTHKTLDPQNTAIPSLKRRET
;
A
#
# COMPACT_ATOMS: atom_id res chain seq x y z
N MET A 1 19.15 -33.39 6.28
CA MET A 1 18.81 -31.95 6.24
C MET A 1 19.81 -31.33 5.31
N THR A 2 19.42 -31.15 4.05
CA THR A 2 20.18 -30.36 3.09
C THR A 2 19.94 -28.91 3.46
N ASP A 3 20.99 -28.20 3.88
CA ASP A 3 21.00 -26.74 3.84
C ASP A 3 20.81 -26.35 2.37
N GLU A 4 19.57 -26.02 2.00
CA GLU A 4 19.33 -25.24 0.80
C GLU A 4 19.96 -23.88 1.05
N GLU A 5 21.17 -23.66 0.54
CA GLU A 5 21.74 -22.31 0.46
C GLU A 5 20.75 -21.46 -0.32
N GLU A 6 19.96 -20.64 0.39
CA GLU A 6 19.03 -19.69 -0.22
C GLU A 6 19.82 -18.84 -1.22
N GLU A 7 19.48 -18.96 -2.51
CA GLU A 7 20.15 -18.25 -3.57
C GLU A 7 20.13 -16.74 -3.26
N PRO A 8 21.28 -16.06 -3.29
CA PRO A 8 21.34 -14.67 -2.88
C PRO A 8 20.50 -13.80 -3.82
N LEU A 9 19.75 -12.87 -3.24
CA LEU A 9 18.97 -11.88 -4.00
C LEU A 9 19.83 -11.19 -5.07
N SER A 10 19.20 -10.85 -6.20
CA SER A 10 19.86 -10.13 -7.28
C SER A 10 20.47 -8.80 -6.79
N PRO A 11 21.53 -8.28 -7.42
CA PRO A 11 22.15 -7.02 -7.02
C PRO A 11 21.16 -5.86 -6.89
N MET A 12 20.21 -5.74 -7.82
CA MET A 12 19.16 -4.72 -7.77
C MET A 12 18.22 -4.92 -6.57
N ALA A 13 17.81 -6.16 -6.29
CA ALA A 13 16.98 -6.46 -5.13
C ALA A 13 17.68 -6.09 -3.81
N ARG A 14 19.00 -6.30 -3.71
CA ARG A 14 19.79 -5.89 -2.54
C ARG A 14 19.89 -4.37 -2.41
N VAL A 15 20.07 -3.65 -3.52
CA VAL A 15 20.06 -2.17 -3.50
C VAL A 15 18.72 -1.64 -3.01
N PHE A 16 17.60 -2.16 -3.52
CA PHE A 16 16.26 -1.74 -3.09
C PHE A 16 15.86 -2.23 -1.70
N GLN A 17 16.63 -3.11 -1.07
CA GLN A 17 16.42 -3.53 0.32
C GLN A 17 17.40 -2.85 1.28
N SER A 18 18.36 -2.09 0.75
CA SER A 18 19.32 -1.36 1.56
C SER A 18 18.60 -0.34 2.44
N PRO A 19 18.92 -0.25 3.74
CA PRO A 19 18.41 0.81 4.60
C PRO A 19 18.70 2.23 4.07
N ASP A 20 19.72 2.39 3.23
CA ASP A 20 20.11 3.70 2.67
C ASP A 20 19.30 4.10 1.43
N VAL A 21 18.48 3.18 0.88
CA VAL A 21 17.66 3.41 -0.32
C VAL A 21 16.20 3.31 0.07
N ASP A 22 15.53 4.44 0.20
CA ASP A 22 14.09 4.50 0.45
C ASP A 22 13.36 4.85 -0.86
N TYR A 23 12.98 3.81 -1.63
CA TYR A 23 12.23 4.00 -2.87
C TYR A 23 10.77 3.61 -2.65
N CYS A 24 9.92 4.62 -2.57
CA CYS A 24 8.49 4.47 -2.33
C CYS A 24 7.70 4.58 -3.64
N VAL A 25 6.85 3.59 -3.90
CA VAL A 25 5.82 3.68 -4.92
C VAL A 25 4.60 4.33 -4.29
N VAL A 26 4.08 5.38 -4.94
CA VAL A 26 2.84 6.06 -4.53
C VAL A 26 1.77 5.79 -5.58
N THR A 27 0.65 5.23 -5.15
CA THR A 27 -0.52 5.00 -6.01
C THR A 27 -1.66 5.87 -5.53
N ILE A 28 -2.31 6.58 -6.46
CA ILE A 28 -3.42 7.49 -6.18
C ILE A 28 -4.66 6.91 -6.84
N MET A 29 -5.74 6.76 -6.07
CA MET A 29 -7.01 6.21 -6.54
C MET A 29 -8.15 7.18 -6.23
N GLY A 30 -8.85 7.63 -7.27
CA GLY A 30 -10.10 8.39 -7.14
C GLY A 30 -11.30 7.47 -6.96
N PHE A 31 -12.19 7.82 -6.03
CA PHE A 31 -13.42 7.08 -5.74
C PHE A 31 -14.64 7.93 -6.05
N LYS A 32 -15.68 7.31 -6.62
CA LYS A 32 -16.97 7.97 -6.91
C LYS A 32 -17.82 8.24 -5.67
N THR A 33 -17.39 7.75 -4.51
CA THR A 33 -18.05 7.91 -3.22
C THR A 33 -17.00 8.18 -2.15
N LYS A 34 -17.42 8.79 -1.04
CA LYS A 34 -16.56 8.90 0.15
C LYS A 34 -16.17 7.50 0.64
N ILE A 35 -14.92 7.37 1.08
CA ILE A 35 -14.39 6.13 1.64
C ILE A 35 -14.77 6.07 3.11
N CYS A 36 -15.41 4.98 3.53
CA CYS A 36 -15.65 4.68 4.94
C CYS A 36 -14.40 3.96 5.50
N PRO A 37 -13.65 4.58 6.43
CA PRO A 37 -12.41 3.99 6.95
C PRO A 37 -12.63 2.64 7.62
N ASP A 38 -13.71 2.49 8.39
CA ASP A 38 -14.01 1.25 9.13
C ASP A 38 -14.19 0.06 8.18
N VAL A 39 -14.89 0.27 7.06
CA VAL A 39 -15.09 -0.76 6.03
C VAL A 39 -13.76 -1.19 5.42
N LEU A 40 -12.88 -0.23 5.10
CA LEU A 40 -11.56 -0.53 4.56
C LEU A 40 -10.69 -1.28 5.59
N ILE A 41 -10.66 -0.80 6.83
CA ILE A 41 -9.89 -1.40 7.92
C ILE A 41 -10.34 -2.85 8.15
N ASP A 42 -11.65 -3.09 8.18
CA ASP A 42 -12.17 -4.44 8.35
C ASP A 42 -11.84 -5.33 7.15
N ALA A 43 -11.95 -4.83 5.91
CA ALA A 43 -11.52 -5.57 4.73
C ALA A 43 -10.03 -5.95 4.78
N LEU A 44 -9.17 -5.04 5.23
CA LEU A 44 -7.74 -5.28 5.40
C LEU A 44 -7.46 -6.34 6.48
N LYS A 45 -8.10 -6.26 7.65
CA LYS A 45 -7.94 -7.27 8.73
C LYS A 45 -8.23 -8.69 8.25
N HIS A 46 -9.20 -8.87 7.35
CA HIS A 46 -9.58 -10.19 6.83
C HIS A 46 -8.68 -10.70 5.70
N ASN A 47 -7.94 -9.83 5.01
CA ASN A 47 -7.28 -10.18 3.74
C ASN A 47 -5.78 -9.98 3.72
N VAL A 48 -5.24 -9.01 4.47
CA VAL A 48 -3.82 -8.66 4.37
C VAL A 48 -2.89 -9.80 4.80
N SER A 49 -3.30 -10.62 5.77
CA SER A 49 -2.56 -11.81 6.20
C SER A 49 -2.45 -12.88 5.12
N LYS A 50 -3.33 -12.86 4.12
CA LYS A 50 -3.30 -13.77 2.96
C LYS A 50 -2.34 -13.28 1.87
N LEU A 51 -1.74 -12.10 2.04
CA LEU A 51 -0.82 -11.48 1.10
C LEU A 51 0.60 -11.43 1.72
N PRO A 52 1.44 -12.46 1.50
CA PRO A 52 2.73 -12.59 2.19
C PRO A 52 3.64 -11.36 2.15
N ARG A 53 3.59 -10.60 1.04
CA ARG A 53 4.40 -9.38 0.88
C ARG A 53 3.95 -8.28 1.86
N PHE A 54 2.65 -8.17 2.12
CA PHE A 54 2.08 -7.14 2.99
C PHE A 54 2.06 -7.56 4.46
N SER A 55 2.37 -8.83 4.75
CA SER A 55 2.45 -9.40 6.10
C SER A 55 3.87 -9.68 6.59
N THR A 56 4.88 -9.27 5.82
CA THR A 56 6.29 -9.41 6.19
C THR A 56 6.95 -8.04 6.28
N LYS A 57 8.02 -7.95 7.06
CA LYS A 57 8.89 -6.77 7.13
C LYS A 57 10.34 -7.15 6.92
N LEU A 58 11.15 -6.19 6.50
CA LEU A 58 12.59 -6.36 6.43
C LEU A 58 13.21 -6.35 7.83
N THR A 59 14.24 -7.14 8.04
CA THR A 59 15.14 -7.02 9.20
C THR A 59 15.82 -5.65 9.19
N GLU A 60 16.33 -5.19 10.34
CA GLU A 60 16.96 -3.85 10.45
C GLU A 60 18.11 -3.64 9.46
N ASN A 61 18.85 -4.71 9.15
CA ASN A 61 19.94 -4.71 8.17
C ASN A 61 19.47 -4.92 6.71
N GLY A 62 18.16 -4.99 6.45
CA GLY A 62 17.57 -5.20 5.12
C GLY A 62 17.82 -6.59 4.51
N ALA A 63 18.41 -7.53 5.26
CA ALA A 63 18.91 -8.79 4.70
C ALA A 63 17.83 -9.86 4.48
N LYS A 64 16.77 -9.87 5.31
CA LYS A 64 15.74 -10.92 5.27
C LYS A 64 14.34 -10.34 5.48
N TRP A 65 13.36 -11.01 4.89
CA TRP A 65 11.96 -10.79 5.20
C TRP A 65 11.54 -11.72 6.34
N ILE A 66 10.91 -11.16 7.36
CA ILE A 66 10.37 -11.90 8.50
C ILE A 66 8.88 -11.64 8.64
N GLU A 67 8.14 -12.63 9.12
CA GLU A 67 6.72 -12.45 9.44
C GLU A 67 6.55 -11.34 10.48
N ALA A 68 5.56 -10.48 10.25
CA ALA A 68 5.23 -9.38 11.13
C ALA A 68 3.81 -9.54 11.65
N LYS A 69 3.62 -9.27 12.94
CA LYS A 69 2.28 -9.06 13.47
C LYS A 69 1.77 -7.70 12.95
N ILE A 70 0.80 -7.74 12.06
CA ILE A 70 0.20 -6.54 11.47
C ILE A 70 -0.86 -5.99 12.41
N ASN A 71 -0.75 -4.71 12.73
CA ASN A 71 -1.85 -3.94 13.29
C ASN A 71 -2.36 -3.00 12.20
N VAL A 72 -3.47 -3.35 11.55
CA VAL A 72 -3.98 -2.67 10.34
C VAL A 72 -4.18 -1.17 10.56
N GLN A 73 -4.59 -0.78 11.77
CA GLN A 73 -4.84 0.60 12.15
C GLN A 73 -3.59 1.46 12.03
N ASP A 74 -2.40 0.89 12.25
CA ASP A 74 -1.15 1.63 12.14
C ASP A 74 -0.82 1.96 10.67
N HIS A 75 -1.41 1.23 9.71
CA HIS A 75 -1.21 1.40 8.28
C HIS A 75 -2.31 2.23 7.59
N VAL A 76 -3.35 2.67 8.31
CA VAL A 76 -4.45 3.46 7.72
C VAL A 76 -4.52 4.82 8.41
N ALA A 77 -4.23 5.88 7.65
CA ALA A 77 -4.32 7.26 8.10
C ALA A 77 -5.58 7.92 7.54
N VAL A 78 -6.34 8.57 8.42
CA VAL A 78 -7.48 9.42 8.06
C VAL A 78 -7.21 10.80 8.64
N PRO A 79 -6.50 11.69 7.93
CA PRO A 79 -6.22 13.02 8.43
C PRO A 79 -7.53 13.78 8.66
N TYR A 80 -7.57 14.59 9.71
CA TYR A 80 -8.53 15.66 9.79
C TYR A 80 -8.19 16.68 8.70
N ILE A 81 -9.21 17.12 7.96
CA ILE A 81 -9.06 18.07 6.86
C ILE A 81 -10.01 19.22 7.16
N ASP A 82 -9.47 20.41 7.33
CA ASP A 82 -10.28 21.62 7.48
C ASP A 82 -10.93 21.95 6.13
N PRO A 83 -12.27 22.07 6.05
CA PRO A 83 -12.94 22.47 4.82
C PRO A 83 -12.42 23.79 4.23
N GLU A 84 -11.89 24.71 5.04
CA GLU A 84 -11.32 25.97 4.58
C GLU A 84 -9.99 25.79 3.83
N GLU A 85 -9.24 24.71 4.12
CA GLU A 85 -7.95 24.41 3.48
C GLU A 85 -8.10 23.71 2.11
N ILE A 86 -9.26 23.15 1.79
CA ILE A 86 -9.48 22.34 0.58
C ILE A 86 -9.37 23.21 -0.69
N GLY A 87 -9.73 24.48 -0.61
CA GLY A 87 -9.85 25.36 -1.77
C GLY A 87 -11.07 25.03 -2.65
N GLU A 88 -11.15 25.64 -3.84
CA GLU A 88 -12.34 25.54 -4.68
C GLU A 88 -12.51 24.18 -5.37
N ASP A 89 -11.41 23.54 -5.78
CA ASP A 89 -11.43 22.29 -6.57
C ASP A 89 -10.91 21.06 -5.83
N GLY A 90 -10.38 21.23 -4.61
CA GLY A 90 -9.79 20.17 -3.79
C GLY A 90 -8.53 19.51 -4.34
N GLN A 91 -8.20 19.69 -5.62
CA GLN A 91 -7.07 19.03 -6.27
C GLN A 91 -5.75 19.58 -5.73
N GLY A 92 -5.65 20.91 -5.56
CA GLY A 92 -4.48 21.54 -4.97
C GLY A 92 -4.16 21.02 -3.57
N PHE A 93 -5.20 20.83 -2.73
CA PHE A 93 -5.03 20.24 -1.40
C PHE A 93 -4.49 18.81 -1.46
N VAL A 94 -5.05 17.98 -2.35
CA VAL A 94 -4.62 16.58 -2.53
C VAL A 94 -3.16 16.52 -2.99
N ASP A 95 -2.77 17.34 -3.96
CA ASP A 95 -1.41 17.39 -4.49
C ASP A 95 -0.40 17.83 -3.42
N ASP A 96 -0.72 18.87 -2.64
CA ASP A 96 0.11 19.34 -1.53
C ASP A 96 0.23 18.29 -0.42
N TYR A 97 -0.85 17.58 -0.12
CA TYR A 97 -0.82 16.47 0.83
C TYR A 97 0.12 15.36 0.36
N ILE A 98 -0.02 14.91 -0.90
CA ILE A 98 0.81 13.85 -1.48
C ILE A 98 2.28 14.28 -1.55
N SER A 99 2.55 15.52 -1.95
CA SER A 99 3.89 16.10 -2.01
C SER A 99 4.59 16.00 -0.65
N ARG A 100 3.95 16.49 0.43
CA ARG A 100 4.47 16.34 1.80
C ARG A 100 4.64 14.89 2.19
N LEU A 101 3.68 14.03 1.82
CA LEU A 101 3.72 12.62 2.15
C LEU A 101 4.93 11.92 1.50
N THR A 102 5.35 12.32 0.30
CA THR A 102 6.55 11.75 -0.35
C THR A 102 7.87 12.10 0.34
N MET A 103 7.88 13.10 1.24
CA MET A 103 9.06 13.47 2.03
C MET A 103 9.18 12.70 3.34
N ILE A 104 8.15 11.92 3.70
CA ILE A 104 8.11 11.18 4.96
C ILE A 104 8.49 9.72 4.70
N PRO A 105 9.56 9.18 5.32
CA PRO A 105 9.93 7.78 5.13
C PRO A 105 8.88 6.84 5.72
N LEU A 106 8.79 5.62 5.19
CA LEU A 106 7.96 4.57 5.77
C LEU A 106 8.59 4.05 7.08
N ASP A 107 7.75 3.78 8.08
CA ASP A 107 8.20 3.17 9.34
C ASP A 107 8.66 1.73 9.12
N ARG A 108 9.97 1.50 9.30
CA ARG A 108 10.62 0.19 9.11
C ARG A 108 10.39 -0.80 10.26
N SER A 109 9.74 -0.38 11.35
CA SER A 109 9.37 -1.28 12.45
C SER A 109 8.24 -2.25 12.06
N ARG A 110 7.51 -1.96 10.98
CA ARG A 110 6.32 -2.66 10.48
C ARG A 110 6.42 -2.94 8.96
N PRO A 111 5.50 -3.73 8.37
CA PRO A 111 5.44 -3.88 6.91
C PRO A 111 5.40 -2.54 6.18
N LEU A 112 6.16 -2.41 5.09
CA LEU A 112 6.47 -1.11 4.47
C LEU A 112 5.38 -0.61 3.52
N TRP A 113 4.18 -0.39 4.04
CA TRP A 113 3.06 0.19 3.29
C TRP A 113 2.14 0.98 4.21
N ASP A 114 1.44 1.96 3.66
CA ASP A 114 0.32 2.64 4.33
C ASP A 114 -0.71 3.16 3.32
N ILE A 115 -1.89 3.48 3.84
CA ILE A 115 -3.03 3.99 3.08
C ILE A 115 -3.52 5.25 3.77
N HIS A 116 -3.64 6.32 3.00
CA HIS A 116 -4.20 7.60 3.43
C HIS A 116 -5.54 7.80 2.74
N ILE A 117 -6.57 8.10 3.54
CA ILE A 117 -7.93 8.34 3.07
C ILE A 117 -8.20 9.85 3.11
N LEU A 118 -8.28 10.46 1.94
CA LEU A 118 -8.63 11.88 1.79
C LEU A 118 -10.06 11.95 1.28
N ASN A 119 -11.04 12.19 2.17
CA ASN A 119 -12.43 12.41 1.78
C ASN A 119 -12.66 13.84 1.25
N VAL A 120 -11.82 14.23 0.29
CA VAL A 120 -11.82 15.50 -0.43
C VAL A 120 -12.39 15.27 -1.82
N LYS A 121 -13.35 16.11 -2.20
CA LYS A 121 -13.93 16.09 -3.53
C LYS A 121 -13.02 16.83 -4.51
N THR A 122 -12.74 16.21 -5.65
CA THR A 122 -12.04 16.80 -6.79
C THR A 122 -12.96 16.87 -8.01
N SER A 123 -12.44 17.31 -9.16
CA SER A 123 -13.18 17.25 -10.44
C SER A 123 -13.65 15.85 -10.81
N ASP A 124 -12.86 14.83 -10.48
CA ASP A 124 -13.02 13.46 -10.98
C ASP A 124 -13.41 12.45 -9.89
N ALA A 125 -13.40 12.85 -8.61
CA ALA A 125 -13.64 11.95 -7.48
C ALA A 125 -14.33 12.63 -6.29
N GLU A 126 -15.10 11.87 -5.51
CA GLU A 126 -15.66 12.30 -4.22
C GLU A 126 -14.71 12.04 -3.04
N ALA A 127 -13.69 11.21 -3.24
CA ALA A 127 -12.61 10.95 -2.31
C ALA A 127 -11.38 10.40 -3.03
N VAL A 128 -10.21 10.57 -2.43
CA VAL A 128 -8.93 10.09 -2.93
C VAL A 128 -8.30 9.16 -1.89
N GLY A 129 -7.96 7.95 -2.31
CA GLY A 129 -7.10 7.04 -1.56
C GLY A 129 -5.66 7.14 -2.06
N VAL A 130 -4.71 7.33 -1.16
CA VAL A 130 -3.27 7.32 -1.48
C VAL A 130 -2.65 6.11 -0.81
N ILE A 131 -2.03 5.23 -1.60
CA ILE A 131 -1.32 4.05 -1.09
C ILE A 131 0.17 4.26 -1.30
N ARG A 132 0.93 4.15 -0.22
CA ARG A 132 2.39 4.06 -0.28
C ARG A 132 2.83 2.65 -0.05
N SER A 133 3.82 2.22 -0.80
CA SER A 133 4.45 0.93 -0.63
C SER A 133 5.91 1.02 -1.02
N HIS A 134 6.79 0.50 -0.18
CA HIS A 134 8.20 0.40 -0.52
C HIS A 134 8.39 -0.56 -1.71
N HIS A 135 9.26 -0.22 -2.65
CA HIS A 135 9.42 -0.95 -3.91
C HIS A 135 9.92 -2.40 -3.73
N SER A 136 10.48 -2.72 -2.56
CA SER A 136 10.81 -4.10 -2.21
C SER A 136 9.57 -5.02 -2.12
N LEU A 137 8.36 -4.46 -1.96
CA LEU A 137 7.09 -5.18 -1.98
C LEU A 137 6.63 -5.60 -3.39
N GLY A 138 7.13 -4.94 -4.42
CA GLY A 138 6.79 -5.24 -5.80
C GLY A 138 6.97 -4.05 -6.71
N ASP A 139 7.10 -4.34 -8.00
CA ASP A 139 7.03 -3.33 -9.05
C ASP A 139 5.60 -2.76 -9.18
N GLY A 140 5.50 -1.60 -9.84
CA GLY A 140 4.23 -0.91 -10.05
C GLY A 140 3.17 -1.77 -10.76
N MET A 141 3.55 -2.65 -11.69
CA MET A 141 2.59 -3.51 -12.40
C MET A 141 1.98 -4.57 -11.48
N SER A 142 2.81 -5.20 -10.65
CA SER A 142 2.36 -6.16 -9.63
C SER A 142 1.43 -5.51 -8.61
N LEU A 143 1.74 -4.28 -8.19
CA LEU A 143 0.93 -3.52 -7.24
C LEU A 143 -0.43 -3.13 -7.85
N ILE A 144 -0.46 -2.58 -9.07
CA ILE A 144 -1.71 -2.25 -9.76
C ILE A 144 -2.56 -3.51 -10.01
N SER A 145 -1.94 -4.63 -10.40
CA SER A 145 -2.65 -5.91 -10.59
C SER A 145 -3.30 -6.40 -9.30
N LEU A 146 -2.61 -6.28 -8.17
CA LEU A 146 -3.15 -6.62 -6.87
C LEU A 146 -4.32 -5.70 -6.47
N MET A 147 -4.20 -4.39 -6.70
CA MET A 147 -5.30 -3.46 -6.41
C MET A 147 -6.53 -3.78 -7.24
N LEU A 148 -6.37 -4.04 -8.54
CA LEU A 148 -7.46 -4.47 -9.41
C LEU A 148 -8.09 -5.80 -8.94
N ALA A 149 -7.27 -6.75 -8.52
CA ALA A 149 -7.69 -8.02 -7.93
C ALA A 149 -8.50 -7.85 -6.62
N CYS A 150 -8.27 -6.77 -5.88
CA CYS A 150 -9.04 -6.42 -4.68
C CYS A 150 -10.35 -5.68 -4.99
N THR A 151 -10.61 -5.34 -6.26
CA THR A 151 -11.86 -4.69 -6.69
C THR A 151 -12.75 -5.69 -7.42
N HIS A 152 -14.06 -5.58 -7.20
CA HIS A 152 -15.05 -6.43 -7.87
C HIS A 152 -15.89 -5.63 -8.84
N LYS A 153 -16.31 -6.28 -9.92
CA LYS A 153 -17.23 -5.65 -10.86
C LYS A 153 -18.54 -5.37 -10.13
N THR A 154 -19.04 -4.15 -10.24
CA THR A 154 -20.33 -3.75 -9.66
C THR A 154 -21.50 -4.61 -10.15
N LEU A 155 -21.36 -5.26 -11.30
CA LEU A 155 -22.35 -6.17 -11.91
C LEU A 155 -22.27 -7.62 -11.39
N ASP A 156 -21.27 -7.98 -10.59
CA ASP A 156 -21.14 -9.31 -9.98
C ASP A 156 -20.67 -9.18 -8.51
N PRO A 157 -21.59 -8.86 -7.59
CA PRO A 157 -21.26 -8.57 -6.18
C PRO A 157 -20.81 -9.79 -5.38
N GLN A 158 -21.02 -11.02 -5.87
CA GLN A 158 -20.76 -12.24 -5.11
C GLN A 158 -19.35 -12.80 -5.32
N ASN A 159 -18.71 -12.48 -6.45
CA ASN A 159 -17.32 -12.86 -6.66
C ASN A 159 -16.43 -11.90 -5.87
N THR A 160 -16.14 -12.22 -4.60
CA THR A 160 -15.32 -11.38 -3.71
C THR A 160 -13.88 -11.90 -3.54
N ALA A 161 -13.50 -12.93 -4.28
CA ALA A 161 -12.21 -13.60 -4.13
C ALA A 161 -11.08 -12.72 -4.68
N ILE A 162 -10.11 -12.39 -3.82
CA ILE A 162 -8.82 -11.84 -4.28
C ILE A 162 -8.09 -12.99 -4.97
N PRO A 163 -7.81 -12.94 -6.28
CA PRO A 163 -7.04 -13.99 -6.93
C PRO A 163 -5.68 -14.14 -6.26
N SER A 164 -5.34 -15.37 -5.87
CA SER A 164 -4.00 -15.70 -5.42
C SER A 164 -3.02 -15.41 -6.57
N LEU A 165 -2.16 -14.40 -6.42
CA LEU A 165 -1.03 -14.21 -7.33
C LEU A 165 -0.08 -15.40 -7.12
N LYS A 166 -0.20 -16.42 -7.99
CA LYS A 166 0.76 -17.53 -8.00
C LYS A 166 2.16 -16.93 -8.23
N ARG A 167 3.10 -17.27 -7.36
CA ARG A 167 4.52 -17.00 -7.57
C ARG A 167 4.87 -17.56 -8.95
N ARG A 168 5.34 -16.73 -9.88
CA ARG A 168 6.04 -17.25 -11.06
C ARG A 168 7.28 -17.93 -10.54
N GLU A 169 7.37 -19.23 -10.74
CA GLU A 169 8.63 -19.96 -10.58
C GLU A 169 9.58 -19.39 -11.64
N THR A 170 10.65 -18.79 -11.17
CA THR A 170 11.82 -18.41 -11.97
C THR A 170 12.80 -19.56 -11.96
#